data_AF-W7XDX4-F1
#
_entry.id   AF-W7XDX4-F1
#
_cell.length_a   1.000
_cell.length_b   1.000
_cell.length_c   1.000
_cell.angle_alpha   90.00
_cell.angle_beta   90.00
_cell.angle_gamma   90.00
#
_symmetry.space_group_name_H-M   'P 1'
#
loop_
_entity.id
_entity.type
_entity.pdbx_description
1 polymer ?
#
loop_
_entity_poly.entity_id
_entity_poly.type
_entity_poly.pdbx_seq_one_letter_code
_entity_poly.pdbx_strand_id
1 'polypeptide(L)'
;MIFDEKINAEFTFIFKIASNQYFRMIFDEKINAELTFILKIASNQYFRMIFDEKINAELTFIFKIGSNQYFRMIFDEKINAELTFIFKIASNQYFRMIFDEKINAELTFKFKIEYRNNIIE
;
A
#
# COMPACT_ATOMS: atom_id res chain seq x y z
N MET A 1 -3.10 -10.84 -6.78
CA MET A 1 -2.70 -11.79 -5.73
C MET A 1 -3.75 -11.71 -4.64
N ILE A 2 -4.20 -12.85 -4.12
CA ILE A 2 -5.17 -12.94 -3.03
C ILE A 2 -4.51 -13.77 -1.93
N PHE A 3 -4.63 -13.31 -0.69
CA PHE A 3 -4.29 -14.06 0.51
C PHE A 3 -5.60 -14.38 1.23
N ASP A 4 -5.98 -15.65 1.21
CA ASP A 4 -7.24 -16.20 1.70
C ASP A 4 -7.05 -17.05 2.97
N GLU A 5 -5.89 -16.92 3.62
CA GLU A 5 -5.60 -17.54 4.91
C GLU A 5 -5.39 -16.47 5.98
N LYS A 6 -5.75 -16.82 7.22
CA LYS A 6 -5.48 -15.97 8.39
C LYS A 6 -3.99 -15.77 8.55
N ILE A 7 -3.59 -14.52 8.74
CA ILE A 7 -2.20 -14.15 8.99
C ILE A 7 -2.04 -13.84 10.47
N ASN A 8 -1.27 -14.66 11.18
CA ASN A 8 -0.99 -14.53 12.60
C ASN A 8 0.52 -14.53 12.93
N ALA A 9 1.34 -14.16 11.95
CA ALA A 9 2.79 -14.17 12.04
C ALA A 9 3.38 -12.97 11.32
N GLU A 10 4.62 -12.66 11.65
CA GLU A 10 5.35 -11.56 11.03
C GLU A 10 5.71 -11.90 9.58
N PHE A 11 5.35 -11.02 8.63
CA PHE A 11 5.72 -11.18 7.24
C PHE A 11 6.25 -9.89 6.62
N THR A 12 7.23 -10.06 5.74
CA THR A 12 7.68 -9.00 4.83
C THR A 12 7.38 -9.39 3.39
N PHE A 13 6.55 -8.59 2.73
CA PHE A 13 6.25 -8.74 1.31
C PHE A 13 7.04 -7.73 0.48
N ILE A 14 7.82 -8.24 -0.48
CA ILE A 14 8.63 -7.38 -1.36
C ILE A 14 8.20 -7.57 -2.81
N PHE A 15 7.70 -6.50 -3.41
CA PHE A 15 7.30 -6.48 -4.81
C PHE A 15 8.17 -5.53 -5.61
N LYS A 16 8.73 -6.02 -6.72
CA LYS A 16 9.43 -5.22 -7.73
C LYS A 16 8.68 -5.33 -9.05
N ILE A 17 8.14 -4.20 -9.51
CA ILE A 17 7.30 -4.12 -10.71
C ILE A 17 7.97 -3.11 -11.64
N ALA A 18 8.45 -3.59 -12.79
CA ALA A 18 9.08 -2.73 -13.79
C ALA A 18 8.02 -1.91 -14.54
N SER A 19 7.05 -2.58 -15.16
CA SER A 19 5.89 -1.95 -15.79
C SER A 19 4.70 -2.89 -15.64
N ASN A 20 3.53 -2.34 -15.34
CA ASN A 20 2.28 -3.07 -15.35
C ASN A 20 1.13 -2.12 -15.69
N GLN A 21 0.04 -2.63 -16.25
CA GLN A 21 -1.21 -1.88 -16.36
C GLN A 21 -2.00 -1.93 -15.05
N TYR A 22 -2.00 -3.08 -14.37
CA TYR A 22 -2.80 -3.27 -13.17
C TYR A 22 -2.09 -4.17 -12.16
N PHE A 23 -1.87 -3.63 -10.96
CA PHE A 23 -1.44 -4.44 -9.80
C PHE A 23 -2.55 -4.44 -8.75
N ARG A 24 -2.99 -5.63 -8.36
CA ARG A 24 -3.96 -5.84 -7.28
C ARG A 24 -3.47 -6.89 -6.29
N MET A 25 -3.55 -6.52 -5.02
CA MET A 25 -3.36 -7.40 -3.88
C MET A 25 -4.57 -7.29 -2.95
N ILE A 26 -5.06 -8.42 -2.47
CA ILE A 26 -6.24 -8.51 -1.60
C ILE A 26 -5.88 -9.45 -0.44
N PHE A 27 -6.29 -9.05 0.76
CA PHE A 27 -6.23 -9.86 1.98
C PHE A 27 -7.66 -10.09 2.44
N ASP A 28 -8.14 -11.31 2.25
CA ASP A 28 -9.56 -11.68 2.37
C ASP A 28 -9.86 -12.32 3.73
N GLU A 29 -8.86 -12.44 4.59
CA GLU A 29 -8.94 -13.06 5.90
C GLU A 29 -8.36 -12.17 7.00
N LYS A 30 -8.69 -12.51 8.25
CA LYS A 30 -8.26 -11.73 9.42
C LYS A 30 -6.74 -11.67 9.54
N ILE A 31 -6.26 -10.47 9.87
CA ILE A 31 -4.85 -10.21 10.13
C ILE A 31 -4.67 -9.87 11.61
N ASN A 32 -3.82 -10.65 12.29
CA ASN A 32 -3.36 -10.38 13.64
C ASN A 32 -1.84 -10.56 13.72
N ALA A 33 -1.10 -9.61 13.17
CA ALA A 33 0.32 -9.77 12.84
C ALA A 33 1.05 -8.43 12.71
N GLU A 34 2.37 -8.47 12.61
CA GLU A 34 3.16 -7.34 12.09
C GLU A 34 3.50 -7.59 10.62
N LEU A 35 3.07 -6.71 9.72
CA LEU A 35 3.32 -6.87 8.29
C LEU A 35 4.06 -5.68 7.72
N THR A 36 5.11 -5.96 6.96
CA THR A 36 5.84 -4.96 6.19
C THR A 36 5.65 -5.19 4.69
N PHE A 37 5.20 -4.16 3.99
CA PHE A 37 5.02 -4.15 2.55
C PHE A 37 6.02 -3.22 1.89
N ILE A 38 6.90 -3.75 1.05
CA ILE A 38 7.88 -2.96 0.29
C ILE A 38 7.58 -3.09 -1.19
N LEU A 39 7.14 -1.98 -1.79
CA LEU A 39 6.75 -1.93 -3.19
C LEU A 39 7.63 -0.97 -3.96
N LYS A 40 8.35 -1.51 -4.95
CA LYS A 40 9.16 -0.75 -5.90
C LYS A 40 8.51 -0.86 -7.27
N ILE A 41 7.90 0.23 -7.72
CA ILE A 41 7.13 0.30 -8.96
C ILE A 41 7.79 1.34 -9.86
N ALA A 42 8.35 0.94 -11.01
CA ALA A 42 8.94 1.92 -11.92
C ALA A 42 7.84 2.66 -12.70
N SER A 43 6.87 1.92 -13.26
CA SER A 43 5.66 2.47 -13.86
C SER A 43 4.46 1.56 -13.64
N ASN A 44 3.30 2.14 -13.30
CA ASN A 44 2.03 1.42 -13.29
C ASN A 44 0.87 2.36 -13.66
N GLN A 45 -0.18 1.88 -14.32
CA GLN A 45 -1.39 2.70 -14.48
C GLN A 45 -2.25 2.64 -13.23
N TYR A 46 -2.43 1.45 -12.66
CA TYR A 46 -3.34 1.24 -11.54
C TYR A 46 -2.71 0.34 -10.49
N PHE A 47 -2.64 0.86 -9.27
CA PHE A 47 -2.28 0.11 -8.08
C PHE A 47 -3.46 0.03 -7.13
N ARG A 48 -3.82 -1.19 -6.71
CA ARG A 48 -4.85 -1.43 -5.71
C ARG A 48 -4.38 -2.41 -4.65
N MET A 49 -4.49 -2.02 -3.39
CA MET A 49 -4.38 -2.92 -2.25
C MET A 49 -5.66 -2.85 -1.43
N ILE A 50 -6.17 -4.00 -1.01
CA ILE A 50 -7.45 -4.10 -0.28
C ILE A 50 -7.24 -5.06 0.89
N PHE A 51 -7.79 -4.67 2.03
CA PHE A 51 -7.90 -5.52 3.21
C PHE A 51 -9.38 -5.62 3.55
N ASP A 52 -9.97 -6.78 3.29
CA ASP A 52 -11.41 -6.98 3.30
C ASP A 52 -11.91 -7.35 4.71
N GLU A 53 -11.04 -7.88 5.55
CA GLU A 53 -11.37 -8.41 6.88
C GLU A 53 -10.71 -7.64 8.03
N LYS A 54 -11.11 -7.99 9.26
CA LYS A 54 -10.63 -7.31 10.48
C LYS A 54 -9.11 -7.36 10.62
N ILE A 55 -8.55 -6.20 10.98
CA ILE A 55 -7.12 -6.02 11.20
C ILE A 55 -6.88 -5.67 12.66
N ASN A 56 -6.01 -6.44 13.30
CA ASN A 56 -5.42 -6.12 14.60
C ASN A 56 -3.90 -6.25 14.50
N ALA A 57 -3.22 -5.22 14.00
CA ALA A 57 -1.87 -5.40 13.45
C ALA A 57 -1.02 -4.15 13.55
N GLU A 58 0.30 -4.31 13.43
CA GLU A 58 1.18 -3.23 13.00
C GLU A 58 1.46 -3.40 11.51
N LEU A 59 1.09 -2.42 10.69
CA LEU A 59 1.29 -2.47 9.25
C LEU A 59 2.20 -1.34 8.80
N THR A 60 3.32 -1.70 8.19
CA THR A 60 4.24 -0.75 7.57
C THR A 60 4.19 -0.91 6.05
N PHE A 61 3.93 0.19 5.36
CA PHE A 61 3.93 0.25 3.91
C PHE A 61 4.99 1.20 3.40
N ILE A 62 5.86 0.70 2.52
CA ILE A 62 6.95 1.45 1.90
C ILE A 62 6.79 1.40 0.39
N PHE A 63 6.41 2.52 -0.20
CA PHE A 63 6.21 2.67 -1.62
C PHE A 63 7.31 3.53 -2.25
N LYS A 64 8.04 2.96 -3.20
CA LYS A 64 8.92 3.68 -4.12
C LYS A 64 8.33 3.61 -5.52
N ILE A 65 7.72 4.69 -5.97
CA ILE A 65 6.95 4.76 -7.21
C ILE A 65 7.62 5.76 -8.15
N GLY A 66 8.01 5.30 -9.34
CA GLY A 66 8.49 6.15 -10.42
C GLY A 66 7.33 6.93 -11.02
N SER A 67 6.50 6.29 -11.84
CA SER A 67 5.22 6.84 -12.31
C SER A 67 4.05 5.95 -11.92
N ASN A 68 2.98 6.56 -11.43
CA ASN A 68 1.67 5.92 -11.31
C ASN A 68 0.56 6.88 -11.75
N GLN A 69 -0.51 6.39 -12.37
CA GLN A 69 -1.69 7.22 -12.59
C GLN A 69 -2.65 7.15 -11.40
N TYR A 70 -2.88 5.95 -10.87
CA TYR A 70 -3.84 5.73 -9.79
C TYR A 70 -3.28 4.80 -8.72
N PHE A 71 -3.21 5.31 -7.50
CA PHE A 71 -2.92 4.54 -6.32
C PHE A 71 -4.16 4.50 -5.41
N ARG A 72 -4.62 3.28 -5.09
CA ARG A 72 -5.73 3.08 -4.16
C ARG A 72 -5.36 2.04 -3.09
N MET A 73 -5.59 2.39 -1.84
CA MET A 73 -5.61 1.43 -0.73
C MET A 73 -6.95 1.52 -0.02
N ILE A 74 -7.48 0.37 0.38
CA ILE A 74 -8.80 0.26 0.99
C ILE A 74 -8.70 -0.70 2.16
N PHE A 75 -9.32 -0.32 3.26
CA PHE A 75 -9.52 -1.14 4.42
C PHE A 75 -11.02 -1.16 4.71
N ASP A 76 -11.66 -2.30 4.42
CA ASP A 76 -13.11 -2.38 4.33
C ASP A 76 -13.73 -2.57 5.72
N GLU A 77 -13.10 -3.40 6.56
CA GLU A 77 -13.59 -3.80 7.89
C GLU A 77 -12.92 -3.05 9.06
N LYS A 78 -13.29 -3.41 10.29
CA LYS A 78 -12.72 -2.81 11.51
C LYS A 78 -11.19 -2.94 11.59
N ILE A 79 -10.55 -1.81 11.90
CA ILE A 79 -9.10 -1.71 12.10
C ILE A 79 -8.80 -1.33 13.55
N ASN A 80 -7.93 -2.10 14.18
CA ASN A 80 -7.27 -1.77 15.44
C ASN A 80 -5.76 -1.90 15.23
N ALA A 81 -5.08 -0.84 14.77
CA ALA A 81 -3.74 -1.01 14.21
C ALA A 81 -2.85 0.22 14.37
N GLU A 82 -1.54 0.00 14.30
CA GLU A 82 -0.60 1.06 13.95
C GLU A 82 -0.31 0.97 12.45
N LEU A 83 -0.62 2.04 11.71
CA LEU A 83 -0.40 2.08 10.26
C LEU A 83 0.65 3.13 9.93
N THR A 84 1.79 2.67 9.43
CA THR A 84 2.85 3.53 8.92
C THR A 84 2.90 3.47 7.40
N PHE A 85 2.80 4.63 6.76
CA PHE A 85 2.92 4.74 5.32
C PHE A 85 4.08 5.66 4.93
N ILE A 86 4.99 5.13 4.12
CA ILE A 86 6.16 5.82 3.61
C ILE A 86 6.08 5.83 2.08
N PHE A 87 5.93 7.01 1.52
CA PHE A 87 5.81 7.23 0.08
C PHE A 87 7.00 8.00 -0.45
N LYS A 88 7.69 7.42 -1.42
CA LYS A 88 8.66 8.10 -2.28
C LYS A 88 8.14 8.03 -3.72
N ILE A 89 7.56 9.12 -4.19
CA ILE A 89 6.83 9.18 -5.46
C ILE A 89 7.49 10.21 -6.36
N ALA A 90 7.85 9.83 -7.60
CA ALA A 90 8.34 10.81 -8.57
C ALA A 90 7.20 11.45 -9.39
N SER A 91 6.20 10.66 -9.78
CA SER A 91 4.98 11.14 -10.42
C SER A 91 3.81 10.26 -10.01
N ASN A 92 2.76 10.87 -9.45
CA ASN A 92 1.45 10.23 -9.27
C ASN A 92 0.33 11.24 -9.56
N GLN A 93 -0.68 10.84 -10.33
CA GLN A 93 -1.82 11.71 -10.62
C GLN A 93 -2.88 11.62 -9.53
N TYR A 94 -3.17 10.42 -9.03
CA TYR A 94 -4.21 10.20 -8.03
C TYR A 94 -3.74 9.25 -6.93
N PHE A 95 -3.93 9.70 -5.70
CA PHE A 95 -3.67 8.91 -4.50
C PHE A 95 -4.93 8.90 -3.63
N ARG A 96 -5.39 7.70 -3.26
CA ARG A 96 -6.55 7.53 -2.40
C ARG A 96 -6.31 6.41 -1.39
N MET A 97 -6.54 6.72 -0.12
CA MET A 97 -6.72 5.72 0.92
C MET A 97 -8.13 5.84 1.47
N ILE A 98 -8.74 4.70 1.74
CA ILE A 98 -10.12 4.59 2.17
C ILE A 98 -10.15 3.66 3.36
N PHE A 99 -10.96 4.03 4.33
CA PHE A 99 -11.23 3.26 5.52
C PHE A 99 -12.76 3.30 5.69
N ASP A 100 -13.44 2.18 5.45
CA ASP A 100 -14.90 2.19 5.24
C ASP A 100 -15.71 2.02 6.54
N GLU A 101 -15.21 1.27 7.53
CA GLU A 101 -15.89 1.11 8.81
C GLU A 101 -15.22 1.86 10.00
N LYS A 102 -14.85 1.14 11.06
CA LYS A 102 -14.37 1.67 12.33
C LYS A 102 -12.86 1.57 12.39
N ILE A 103 -12.22 2.71 12.59
CA ILE A 103 -10.78 2.81 12.76
C ILE A 103 -10.49 3.19 14.21
N ASN A 104 -9.77 2.32 14.91
CA ASN A 104 -9.02 2.69 16.10
C ASN A 104 -7.53 2.51 15.76
N ALA A 105 -6.94 3.51 15.14
CA ALA A 105 -5.58 3.37 14.63
C ALA A 105 -4.76 4.64 14.84
N GLU A 106 -3.48 4.45 15.13
CA GLU A 106 -2.49 5.49 14.92
C GLU A 106 -2.07 5.47 13.45
N LEU A 107 -2.14 6.63 12.80
CA LEU A 107 -1.80 6.78 11.39
C LEU A 107 -0.58 7.69 11.24
N THR A 108 0.51 7.13 10.74
CA THR A 108 1.70 7.89 10.37
C THR A 108 1.87 7.95 8.87
N PHE A 109 1.99 9.17 8.34
CA PHE A 109 2.23 9.41 6.92
C PHE A 109 3.54 10.15 6.69
N LYS A 110 4.40 9.58 5.84
CA LYS A 110 5.64 10.20 5.39
C LYS A 110 5.64 10.25 3.86
N PHE A 111 5.51 11.46 3.31
CA PHE A 111 5.51 11.67 1.87
C PHE A 111 6.78 12.40 1.43
N LYS A 112 7.42 11.88 0.38
CA LYS A 112 8.48 12.54 -0.37
C LYS A 112 8.13 12.52 -1.86
N ILE A 113 7.94 13.70 -2.42
CA ILE A 113 7.74 13.90 -3.86
C ILE A 113 9.07 14.32 -4.47
N GLU A 114 9.57 13.57 -5.45
CA GLU A 114 10.81 13.90 -6.17
C GLU A 114 10.50 14.15 -7.65
N TYR A 115 10.37 15.42 -8.04
CA TYR A 115 10.26 15.77 -9.46
C TYR A 115 11.56 15.40 -10.18
N ARG A 116 11.49 14.49 -11.15
CA ARG A 116 12.58 14.30 -12.12
C ARG A 116 12.42 15.36 -13.20
N ASN A 117 13.16 16.46 -13.08
CA ASN A 117 13.37 17.38 -14.18
C ASN A 117 14.23 16.65 -15.22
N ASN A 118 13.61 16.10 -16.26
CA ASN A 118 14.33 15.77 -17.48
C ASN A 118 14.58 17.09 -18.21
N ILE A 119 15.67 17.78 -17.88
CA ILE A 119 16.22 18.81 -18.76
C ILE A 119 16.74 18.06 -19.98
N ILE A 120 16.05 18.20 -21.10
CA ILE A 120 16.56 17.80 -22.41
C ILE A 120 17.42 18.98 -22.85
N GLU A 121 18.75 18.80 -22.83
CA GLU A 121 19.69 19.68 -23.55
C GLU A 121 19.63 19.41 -25.05
#